data_AF-A0A519EVP9-F1
#
_entry.id   AF-A0A519EVP9-F1
#
_cell.length_a   1.000
_cell.length_b   1.000
_cell.length_c   1.000
_cell.angle_alpha   90.00
_cell.angle_beta   90.00
_cell.angle_gamma   90.00
#
_symmetry.space_group_name_H-M   'P 1'
#
loop_
_entity.id
_entity.type
_entity.pdbx_description
1 polymer ?
#
loop_
_entity_poly.entity_id
_entity_poly.type
_entity_poly.pdbx_seq_one_letter_code
_entity_poly.pdbx_strand_id
1 'polypeptide(L)'
;MTTDLRRIALTVDEPWPGLYFWVLQEENDDAGIYEPIDAADAPAKSYHAALAAGYIALQSLCGSAGPRQGEQGVPLFISPSIDVMHTTIQ
;
A
#
# COMPACT_ATOMS: atom_id res chain seq x y z
N MET A 1 -7.65 -21.85 -2.48
CA MET A 1 -6.69 -21.20 -1.57
C MET A 1 -7.18 -19.78 -1.39
N THR A 2 -7.73 -19.45 -0.22
CA THR A 2 -8.20 -18.10 0.10
C THR A 2 -6.97 -17.23 0.36
N THR A 3 -6.65 -16.36 -0.59
CA THR A 3 -5.58 -15.36 -0.46
C THR A 3 -6.09 -14.27 0.46
N ASP A 4 -5.57 -14.24 1.68
CA ASP A 4 -6.01 -13.28 2.68
C ASP A 4 -5.43 -11.89 2.38
N LEU A 5 -6.23 -10.84 2.57
CA LEU A 5 -5.82 -9.47 2.30
C LEU A 5 -5.24 -8.87 3.57
N ARG A 6 -3.93 -8.58 3.56
CA ARG A 6 -3.24 -7.96 4.69
C ARG A 6 -3.77 -6.55 4.89
N ARG A 7 -4.06 -6.19 6.14
CA ARG A 7 -4.51 -4.85 6.50
C ARG A 7 -3.32 -4.03 6.98
N ILE A 8 -2.73 -3.28 6.05
CA ILE A 8 -1.53 -2.49 6.30
C ILE A 8 -1.91 -1.01 6.38
N ALA A 9 -1.51 -0.35 7.46
CA ALA A 9 -1.62 1.09 7.66
C ALA A 9 -0.25 1.75 7.44
N LEU A 10 -0.23 2.87 6.72
CA LEU A 10 0.91 3.78 6.65
C LEU A 10 0.60 5.01 7.50
N THR A 11 1.40 5.25 8.52
CA THR A 11 1.32 6.43 9.38
C THR A 11 2.59 7.27 9.26
N VAL A 12 2.49 8.52 9.69
CA VAL A 12 3.64 9.42 9.84
C VAL A 12 3.57 10.05 11.22
N ASP A 13 4.60 9.79 12.01
CA ASP A 13 4.75 10.32 13.36
C ASP A 13 5.73 11.51 13.37
N GLU A 14 5.48 12.47 14.25
CA GLU A 14 6.35 13.61 14.52
C GLU A 14 6.70 13.65 16.02
N PRO A 15 7.66 12.82 16.49
CA PRO A 15 8.02 12.77 17.91
C PRO A 15 8.63 14.08 18.42
N TRP A 16 9.29 14.81 17.51
CA TRP A 16 9.77 16.18 17.74
C TRP A 16 9.42 17.06 16.55
N PRO A 17 9.12 18.36 16.78
CA PRO A 17 8.79 19.28 15.71
C PRO A 17 9.82 19.28 14.58
N GLY A 18 9.35 19.02 13.35
CA GLY A 18 10.15 18.98 12.13
C GLY A 18 10.88 17.65 11.86
N LEU A 19 10.72 16.63 12.71
CA LEU A 19 11.29 15.30 12.53
C LEU A 19 10.18 14.27 12.26
N TYR A 20 9.98 13.94 10.99
CA TYR A 20 8.90 13.08 10.54
C TYR A 20 9.40 11.66 10.23
N PHE A 21 8.77 10.65 10.81
CA PHE A 21 9.08 9.24 10.57
C PHE A 21 7.85 8.55 9.99
N TRP A 22 8.00 7.80 8.91
CA TRP A 22 6.93 6.92 8.46
C TRP A 22 6.99 5.59 9.22
N VAL A 23 5.84 4.98 9.43
CA VAL A 23 5.71 3.64 10.01
C VAL A 23 4.66 2.85 9.22
N LEU A 24 5.00 1.63 8.86
CA LEU A 24 4.06 0.65 8.33
C LEU A 24 3.64 -0.28 9.47
N GLN A 25 2.33 -0.46 9.62
CA GLN A 25 1.75 -1.30 10.66
C GLN A 25 0.79 -2.30 10.05
N GLU A 26 0.69 -3.49 10.61
CA GLU A 26 -0.23 -4.53 10.15
C GLU A 26 -1.17 -4.96 11.28
N GLU A 27 -2.44 -5.18 10.94
CA GLU A 27 -3.41 -5.71 11.88
C GLU A 27 -3.13 -7.19 12.19
N ASN A 28 -2.97 -7.52 13.47
CA ASN A 28 -2.82 -8.90 13.91
C ASN A 28 -4.18 -9.53 14.27
N ASP A 29 -4.42 -10.75 13.78
CA ASP A 29 -5.52 -11.65 14.14
C ASP A 29 -6.93 -11.02 14.18
N ASP A 30 -7.22 -10.08 13.28
CA ASP A 30 -8.50 -9.34 13.20
C ASP A 30 -8.93 -8.67 14.51
N ALA A 31 -7.99 -8.45 15.44
CA ALA A 31 -8.26 -7.85 16.75
C ALA A 31 -8.31 -6.31 16.70
N GLY A 32 -8.11 -5.70 15.52
CA GLY A 32 -7.95 -4.26 15.37
C GLY A 32 -6.63 -3.70 15.93
N ILE A 33 -5.69 -4.56 16.33
CA ILE A 33 -4.40 -4.17 16.90
C ILE A 33 -3.37 -4.10 15.77
N TYR A 34 -2.82 -2.91 15.54
CA TYR A 34 -1.83 -2.65 14.49
C TYR A 34 -0.42 -2.64 15.06
N GLU A 35 0.40 -3.60 14.66
CA GLU A 35 1.80 -3.72 15.10
C GLU A 35 2.75 -3.20 14.01
N PRO A 36 3.82 -2.46 14.36
CA PRO A 36 4.80 -2.01 13.38
C PRO A 36 5.50 -3.17 12.69
N ILE A 37 5.55 -3.14 11.37
CA ILE A 37 6.25 -4.13 10.53
C ILE A 37 7.46 -3.52 9.81
N ASP A 38 7.47 -2.20 9.61
CA ASP A 38 8.59 -1.48 9.01
C ASP A 38 8.51 0.01 9.38
N ALA A 39 9.64 0.73 9.38
CA ALA A 39 9.69 2.14 9.74
C ALA A 39 10.91 2.87 9.15
N ALA A 40 10.84 4.20 9.15
CA ALA A 40 11.97 5.02 8.73
C ALA A 40 13.16 4.90 9.69
N ASP A 41 14.34 4.55 9.16
CA ASP A 41 15.60 4.57 9.93
C ASP A 41 16.04 5.99 10.34
N ALA A 42 15.58 7.02 9.62
CA ALA A 42 15.94 8.41 9.84
C ALA A 42 14.78 9.37 9.55
N PRO A 43 14.71 10.54 10.22
CA PRO A 43 13.63 11.49 10.02
C PRO A 43 13.72 12.20 8.67
N ALA A 44 12.58 12.38 8.02
CA ALA A 44 12.42 13.33 6.94
C ALA A 44 12.21 14.75 7.48
N LYS A 45 12.54 15.76 6.66
CA LYS A 45 12.37 17.18 6.99
C LYS A 45 10.96 17.72 6.78
N SER A 46 10.06 16.91 6.24
CA SER A 46 8.65 17.27 6.05
C SER A 46 7.76 16.03 6.10
N TYR A 47 6.51 16.25 6.51
CA TYR A 47 5.47 15.23 6.51
C TYR A 47 5.30 14.58 5.13
N HIS A 48 5.27 15.39 4.07
CA HIS A 48 5.12 14.92 2.69
C HIS A 48 6.29 14.01 2.25
N ALA A 49 7.52 14.34 2.65
CA ALA A 49 8.68 13.52 2.32
C ALA A 49 8.64 12.18 3.07
N ALA A 50 8.26 12.18 4.36
CA ALA A 50 8.07 10.94 5.12
C ALA A 50 6.95 10.09 4.50
N LEU A 51 5.81 10.68 4.18
CA LEU A 51 4.67 9.97 3.59
C LEU A 51 5.02 9.35 2.23
N ALA A 52 5.73 10.10 1.37
CA ALA A 52 6.17 9.60 0.08
C ALA A 52 7.15 8.43 0.23
N ALA A 53 8.11 8.52 1.16
CA ALA A 53 9.04 7.44 1.44
C ALA A 53 8.32 6.19 1.98
N GLY A 54 7.39 6.36 2.91
CA GLY A 54 6.58 5.25 3.45
C GLY A 54 5.66 4.63 2.40
N TYR A 55 5.14 5.42 1.44
CA TYR A 55 4.36 4.89 0.32
C TYR A 55 5.21 4.00 -0.60
N ILE A 56 6.46 4.38 -0.86
CA ILE A 56 7.40 3.54 -1.63
C ILE A 56 7.68 2.23 -0.88
N ALA A 57 7.89 2.29 0.43
CA ALA A 57 8.05 1.10 1.27
C ALA A 57 6.81 0.18 1.19
N LEU A 58 5.60 0.74 1.32
CA LEU A 58 4.35 0.00 1.17
C LEU A 58 4.22 -0.68 -0.19
N GLN A 59 4.56 0.04 -1.28
CA GLN A 59 4.55 -0.52 -2.63
C GLN A 59 5.48 -1.73 -2.75
N SER A 60 6.64 -1.72 -2.08
CA SER A 60 7.57 -2.85 -2.10
C SER A 60 7.03 -4.12 -1.43
N LEU A 61 6.09 -3.97 -0.49
CA LEU A 61 5.37 -5.07 0.16
C LEU A 61 4.20 -5.60 -0.70
N CYS A 62 3.77 -4.86 -1.71
CA CYS A 62 2.61 -5.19 -2.53
C CYS A 62 3.04 -5.85 -3.85
N GLY A 63 2.39 -6.96 -4.19
CA GLY A 63 2.43 -7.50 -5.55
C GLY A 63 1.46 -6.77 -6.49
N SER A 64 1.32 -7.27 -7.72
CA SER A 64 0.38 -6.72 -8.71
C SER A 64 -1.10 -6.72 -8.26
N ALA A 65 -1.43 -7.52 -7.26
CA ALA A 65 -2.78 -7.66 -6.71
C ALA A 65 -2.97 -6.96 -5.34
N GLY A 66 -1.98 -6.18 -4.90
CA GLY A 66 -1.94 -5.55 -3.58
C GLY A 66 -1.27 -6.43 -2.51
N PRO A 67 -1.46 -6.14 -1.21
CA PRO A 67 -0.81 -6.84 -0.12
C PRO A 67 -1.56 -8.13 0.24
N ARG A 68 -1.65 -9.09 -0.69
CA ARG A 68 -2.26 -10.41 -0.41
C ARG A 68 -1.23 -11.40 0.08
N GLN A 69 -1.59 -12.18 1.09
CA GLN A 69 -0.79 -13.31 1.54
C GLN A 69 -1.06 -14.52 0.64
N GLY A 70 0.00 -15.07 0.04
CA GLY A 70 -0.06 -16.31 -0.72
C GLY A 70 -0.32 -16.21 -2.24
N GLU A 71 -0.32 -15.01 -2.85
CA GLU A 71 -0.33 -14.89 -4.31
C GLU A 71 1.07 -14.86 -4.90
N GLN A 72 1.50 -15.99 -5.47
CA GLN A 72 2.37 -16.01 -6.64
C GLN A 72 1.54 -15.47 -7.82
N GLY A 73 1.94 -14.32 -8.37
CA GLY A 73 1.12 -13.51 -9.28
C GLY A 73 0.51 -14.29 -10.44
N VAL A 74 -0.81 -14.44 -10.42
CA VAL A 74 -1.61 -14.64 -11.63
C VAL A 74 -2.14 -13.26 -12.03
N PRO A 75 -1.78 -12.72 -13.21
CA PRO A 75 -2.30 -11.43 -13.63
C PRO A 75 -3.79 -11.57 -13.95
N LEU A 76 -4.65 -11.04 -13.06
CA LEU A 76 -6.11 -10.99 -13.26
C LEU A 76 -6.56 -9.83 -14.16
N PHE A 77 -5.64 -9.00 -14.67
CA PHE A 77 -5.99 -7.93 -15.59
C PHE A 77 -5.66 -8.31 -17.04
N ILE A 78 -6.57 -9.05 -17.67
CA ILE A 78 -6.72 -9.00 -19.13
C ILE A 78 -7.61 -7.78 -19.38
N SER A 79 -7.03 -6.64 -19.74
CA SER A 79 -7.81 -5.51 -20.22
C SER A 79 -8.52 -5.96 -21.50
N PRO A 80 -9.85 -6.07 -21.58
CA PRO A 80 -10.48 -6.08 -22.88
C PRO A 80 -10.27 -4.66 -23.39
N SER A 81 -9.56 -4.52 -24.50
CA SER A 81 -9.49 -3.26 -25.23
C SER A 81 -10.90 -2.69 -25.31
N ILE A 82 -11.06 -1.48 -24.79
CA ILE A 82 -12.21 -0.62 -25.05
C ILE A 82 -12.29 -0.51 -26.58
N ASP A 83 -13.30 -1.13 -27.18
CA ASP A 83 -13.65 -0.88 -28.57
C ASP A 83 -14.75 0.17 -28.57
N VAL A 84 -14.34 1.43 -28.43
CA VAL A 84 -15.21 2.57 -28.71
C VAL A 84 -15.04 2.89 -30.19
N MET A 85 -15.78 2.19 -31.03
CA MET A 85 -16.03 2.52 -32.45
C MET A 85 -17.40 1.94 -32.84
N HIS A 86 -18.35 2.59 -33.51
CA HIS A 86 -18.49 3.93 -34.06
C HIS A 86 -20.02 4.15 -34.25
N THR A 87 -20.45 5.40 -34.30
CA THR A 87 -21.85 5.83 -34.51
C THR A 87 -22.56 5.12 -35.67
N THR A 88 -23.84 4.79 -35.49
CA THR A 88 -24.95 5.08 -36.43
C THR A 88 -26.29 4.88 -35.70
N ILE A 89 -27.02 5.97 -35.47
CA ILE A 89 -28.46 5.95 -35.21
C ILE A 89 -29.16 5.75 -36.56
N GLN A 90 -30.05 4.75 -36.66
CA GLN A 90 -31.05 4.67 -37.74
C GLN A 90 -32.30 5.48 -37.37
#